data_AF-A0A4Q3DI90-F1
#
_entry.id   AF-A0A4Q3DI90-F1
#
_cell.length_a   1.000
_cell.length_b   1.000
_cell.length_c   1.000
_cell.angle_alpha   90.00
_cell.angle_beta   90.00
_cell.angle_gamma   90.00
#
_symmetry.space_group_name_H-M   'P 1'
#
loop_
_entity.id
_entity.type
_entity.pdbx_description
1 polymer ?
#
loop_
_entity_poly.entity_id
_entity_poly.type
_entity_poly.pdbx_seq_one_letter_code
_entity_poly.pdbx_strand_id
1 'polypeptide(L)'
;MSTRGPISQFIEKNYLHFNAAALVDAAKGYETHLLEGGKMMVTIAGAMSTAELGISLAEMIREDKIAIISCTGANLEEDIMNL
;
A
#
# COMPACT_ATOMS: atom_id res chain seq x y z
N MET A 1 21.74 -1.39 -10.17
CA MET A 1 20.85 -1.14 -9.00
C MET A 1 19.86 -0.09 -9.44
N SER A 2 18.55 -0.38 -9.38
CA SER A 2 17.55 0.65 -9.66
C SER A 2 17.65 1.74 -8.59
N THR A 3 17.86 2.99 -8.98
CA THR A 3 17.94 4.10 -8.03
C THR A 3 16.55 4.33 -7.46
N ARG A 4 16.38 4.09 -6.16
CA ARG A 4 15.10 4.34 -5.49
C ARG A 4 14.73 5.83 -5.54
N GLY A 5 13.42 6.11 -5.61
CA GLY A 5 12.91 7.48 -5.68
C GLY A 5 13.19 8.31 -4.43
N PRO A 6 12.96 9.63 -4.48
CA PRO A 6 13.25 10.55 -3.39
C PRO A 6 12.51 10.21 -2.08
N ILE A 7 11.29 9.67 -2.15
CA ILE A 7 10.52 9.25 -0.97
C ILE A 7 11.17 8.05 -0.28
N SER A 8 11.59 7.04 -1.03
CA SER A 8 12.29 5.89 -0.45
C SER A 8 13.60 6.30 0.23
N GLN A 9 14.39 7.18 -0.42
CA GLN A 9 15.62 7.71 0.15
C GLN A 9 15.35 8.52 1.43
N PHE A 10 14.28 9.31 1.44
CA PHE A 10 13.87 10.06 2.62
C PHE A 10 13.48 9.13 3.78
N ILE A 11 12.67 8.11 3.51
CA ILE A 11 12.23 7.14 4.51
C ILE A 11 13.45 6.38 5.06
N GLU A 12 14.31 5.83 4.21
CA GLU A 12 15.50 5.07 4.62
C GLU A 12 16.46 5.90 5.49
N LYS A 13 16.59 7.20 5.22
CA LYS A 13 17.46 8.10 5.99
C LYS A 13 16.86 8.49 7.35
N ASN A 14 15.55 8.73 7.42
CA ASN A 14 14.93 9.37 8.59
C ASN A 14 14.18 8.39 9.51
N TYR A 15 13.69 7.25 9.00
CA TYR A 15 12.76 6.37 9.71
C TYR A 15 13.50 5.17 10.31
N LEU A 16 14.32 5.44 11.33
CA LEU A 16 15.32 4.47 11.83
C LEU A 16 14.86 3.63 13.03
N HIS A 17 13.88 4.09 13.81
CA HIS A 17 13.52 3.46 15.09
C HIS A 17 12.00 3.43 15.33
N PHE A 18 11.58 2.54 16.23
CA PHE A 18 10.18 2.38 16.66
C PHE A 18 9.21 2.18 15.48
N ASN A 19 8.05 2.83 15.52
CA ASN A 19 7.03 2.73 14.49
C ASN A 19 7.53 3.25 13.12
N ALA A 20 8.53 4.14 13.10
CA ALA A 20 9.10 4.62 11.84
C ALA A 20 9.89 3.50 11.14
N ALA A 21 10.69 2.73 11.89
CA ALA A 21 11.41 1.57 11.35
C ALA A 21 10.45 0.50 10.82
N ALA A 22 9.32 0.28 11.49
CA ALA A 22 8.31 -0.69 11.07
C ALA A 22 7.77 -0.40 9.65
N LEU A 23 7.71 0.87 9.23
CA LEU A 23 7.35 1.23 7.85
C LEU A 23 8.38 0.73 6.85
N VAL A 24 9.67 0.88 7.16
CA VAL A 24 10.78 0.43 6.30
C VAL A 24 10.76 -1.09 6.16
N ASP A 25 10.57 -1.78 7.28
CA ASP A 25 10.53 -3.24 7.31
C ASP A 25 9.32 -3.78 6.54
N ALA A 26 8.15 -3.16 6.71
CA ALA A 26 6.95 -3.52 5.94
C ALA A 26 7.15 -3.31 4.42
N ALA A 27 7.75 -2.20 4.01
CA ALA A 27 8.01 -1.92 2.60
C ALA A 27 8.96 -2.96 1.97
N LYS A 28 10.08 -3.28 2.66
CA LYS A 28 11.03 -4.31 2.20
C LYS A 28 10.41 -5.71 2.20
N GLY A 29 9.62 -6.03 3.21
CA GLY A 29 8.91 -7.31 3.30
C GLY A 29 7.93 -7.49 2.15
N TYR A 30 7.19 -6.43 1.80
CA TYR A 30 6.28 -6.46 0.66
C TYR A 30 7.01 -6.62 -0.68
N GLU A 31 8.09 -5.88 -0.92
CA GLU A 31 8.90 -6.07 -2.13
C GLU A 31 9.42 -7.51 -2.24
N THR A 32 9.87 -8.09 -1.13
CA THR A 32 10.33 -9.49 -1.10
C THR A 32 9.20 -10.46 -1.44
N HIS A 33 8.02 -10.28 -0.84
CA HIS A 33 6.83 -11.09 -1.14
C HIS A 33 6.47 -11.05 -2.63
N LEU A 34 6.56 -9.89 -3.28
CA LEU A 34 6.33 -9.77 -4.72
C LEU A 34 7.42 -10.46 -5.55
N LEU A 35 8.69 -10.31 -5.18
CA LEU A 35 9.83 -10.95 -5.87
C LEU A 35 9.75 -12.47 -5.81
N GLU A 36 9.19 -13.02 -4.74
CA GLU A 36 8.95 -14.46 -4.56
C GLU A 36 7.71 -14.97 -5.30
N GLY A 37 7.02 -14.10 -6.06
CA GLY A 37 5.79 -14.45 -6.80
C GLY A 37 4.55 -14.54 -5.90
N GLY A 38 4.63 -13.99 -4.69
CA GLY A 38 3.51 -13.91 -3.76
C GLY A 38 2.41 -12.97 -4.24
N LYS A 39 1.16 -13.30 -3.92
CA LYS A 39 -0.01 -12.45 -4.19
C LYS A 39 -0.36 -11.65 -2.95
N MET A 40 -0.62 -10.35 -3.11
CA MET A 40 -0.97 -9.47 -2.00
C MET A 40 -2.48 -9.38 -1.80
N MET A 41 -2.91 -9.55 -0.55
CA MET A 41 -4.26 -9.26 -0.09
C MET A 41 -4.21 -8.05 0.85
N VAL A 42 -5.06 -7.05 0.60
CA VAL A 42 -5.19 -5.87 1.46
C VAL A 42 -6.54 -5.89 2.16
N THR A 43 -6.53 -5.73 3.48
CA THR A 43 -7.75 -5.61 4.28
C THR A 43 -7.92 -4.15 4.71
N ILE A 44 -9.05 -3.56 4.37
CA ILE A 44 -9.33 -2.13 4.58
C ILE A 44 -10.41 -1.98 5.65
N ALA A 45 -10.13 -1.19 6.68
CA ALA A 45 -11.10 -0.82 7.71
C ALA A 45 -12.15 0.18 7.18
N GLY A 46 -13.16 0.53 7.98
CA GLY A 46 -14.14 1.54 7.58
C GLY A 46 -13.53 2.93 7.37
N ALA A 47 -14.21 3.77 6.58
CA ALA A 47 -13.88 5.17 6.29
C ALA A 47 -12.54 5.44 5.57
N MET A 48 -11.93 4.42 4.95
CA MET A 48 -10.67 4.60 4.22
C MET A 48 -10.89 5.09 2.78
N SER A 49 -12.06 4.84 2.20
CA SER A 49 -12.56 5.48 0.98
C SER A 49 -12.67 7.00 1.14
N THR A 50 -13.21 7.48 2.26
CA THR A 50 -13.27 8.90 2.60
C THR A 50 -11.88 9.53 2.75
N ALA A 51 -10.89 8.75 3.17
CA ALA A 51 -9.48 9.17 3.22
C ALA A 51 -8.77 9.10 1.86
N GLU A 52 -9.51 8.82 0.78
CA GLU A 52 -9.04 8.73 -0.61
C GLU A 52 -7.93 7.70 -0.83
N LEU A 53 -7.87 6.65 0.01
CA LEU A 53 -6.86 5.60 -0.10
C LEU A 53 -6.96 4.85 -1.44
N GLY A 54 -8.16 4.84 -2.05
CA GLY A 54 -8.43 4.29 -3.37
C GLY A 54 -7.50 4.83 -4.47
N ILE A 55 -7.09 6.10 -4.41
CA ILE A 55 -6.18 6.70 -5.41
C ILE A 55 -4.85 5.94 -5.48
N SER A 56 -4.25 5.68 -4.32
CA SER A 56 -2.98 4.95 -4.22
C SER A 56 -3.15 3.46 -4.52
N LEU A 57 -4.23 2.85 -4.02
CA LEU A 57 -4.49 1.42 -4.24
C LEU A 57 -4.80 1.12 -5.71
N ALA A 58 -5.48 2.01 -6.42
CA ALA A 58 -5.84 1.81 -7.82
C ALA A 58 -4.60 1.69 -8.73
N GLU A 59 -3.53 2.45 -8.46
CA GLU A 59 -2.26 2.29 -9.17
C GLU A 59 -1.62 0.93 -8.85
N MET A 60 -1.61 0.56 -7.57
CA MET A 60 -1.04 -0.71 -7.13
C MET A 60 -1.77 -1.93 -7.71
N ILE A 61 -3.09 -1.85 -7.90
CA ILE A 61 -3.88 -2.87 -8.59
C ILE A 61 -3.53 -2.92 -10.08
N ARG A 62 -3.45 -1.76 -10.77
CA ARG A 62 -3.11 -1.68 -12.19
C ARG A 62 -1.71 -2.25 -12.49
N GLU A 63 -0.79 -2.10 -11.55
CA GLU A 63 0.57 -2.63 -11.62
C GLU A 63 0.70 -4.09 -11.13
N ASP A 64 -0.41 -4.81 -10.92
CA ASP A 64 -0.47 -6.20 -10.45
C ASP A 64 0.23 -6.43 -9.09
N LYS A 65 0.32 -5.38 -8.26
CA LYS A 65 0.95 -5.46 -6.94
C LYS A 65 -0.07 -5.82 -5.85
N ILE A 66 -1.37 -5.63 -6.08
CA ILE A 66 -2.47 -6.02 -5.19
C ILE A 66 -3.43 -6.94 -5.96
N ALA A 67 -3.64 -8.15 -5.45
CA ALA A 67 -4.48 -9.15 -6.10
C ALA A 67 -5.87 -9.27 -5.47
N ILE A 68 -6.01 -8.98 -4.18
CA ILE A 68 -7.27 -9.16 -3.43
C ILE A 68 -7.46 -7.97 -2.49
N ILE A 69 -8.69 -7.44 -2.42
CA ILE A 69 -9.10 -6.47 -1.41
C ILE A 69 -10.27 -7.02 -0.61
N SER A 70 -10.15 -7.02 0.72
CA SER A 70 -11.24 -7.26 1.65
C SER A 70 -11.61 -5.94 2.32
N CYS A 71 -12.81 -5.44 2.05
CA CYS A 71 -13.28 -4.16 2.58
C CYS A 71 -14.75 -4.26 3.04
N THR A 72 -15.21 -3.25 3.76
CA THR A 72 -16.64 -3.08 4.05
C THR A 72 -17.40 -2.59 2.82
N GLY A 73 -18.72 -2.80 2.79
CA GLY A 73 -19.58 -2.30 1.70
C GLY A 73 -19.42 -0.80 1.44
N ALA A 74 -19.33 0.01 2.50
CA ALA A 74 -19.15 1.46 2.38
C ALA A 74 -17.89 1.87 1.59
N ASN A 75 -16.76 1.18 1.78
CA ASN A 75 -15.55 1.50 1.02
C ASN A 75 -15.75 1.27 -0.49
N LEU A 76 -16.44 0.18 -0.86
CA LEU A 76 -16.72 -0.14 -2.25
C LEU A 76 -17.75 0.82 -2.86
N GLU A 77 -18.81 1.11 -2.12
CA GLU A 77 -19.88 2.01 -2.56
C GLU A 77 -19.36 3.43 -2.79
N GLU A 78 -18.58 3.97 -1.85
CA GLU A 78 -17.99 5.32 -1.96
C GLU A 78 -16.99 5.42 -3.11
N ASP A 79 -16.09 4.44 -3.29
CA ASP A 79 -15.07 4.47 -4.35
C ASP A 79 -15.69 4.33 -5.76
N ILE A 80 -16.74 3.51 -5.90
CA ILE A 80 -17.48 3.39 -7.17
C ILE A 80 -18.24 4.67 -7.50
N MET A 81 -18.88 5.27 -6.49
CA MET A 81 -19.81 6.39 -6.70
C MET A 81 -19.12 7.77 -6.64
N ASN A 82 -17.86 7.83 -6.17
CA ASN A 82 -17.12 9.07 -5.86
C ASN A 82 -17.99 10.08 -5.09
N LEU A 83 -18.62 9.62 -4.01
CA LEU A 83 -19.47 10.42 -3.12
C LEU A 83 -18.66 11.27 -2.14
#